data_AF-A0A7W8B6B3-F1
#
_entry.id   AF-A0A7W8B6B3-F1
#
_cell.length_a   1.000
_cell.length_b   1.000
_cell.length_c   1.000
_cell.angle_alpha   90.00
_cell.angle_beta   90.00
_cell.angle_gamma   90.00
#
_symmetry.space_group_name_H-M   'P 1'
#
loop_
_entity.id
_entity.type
_entity.pdbx_description
1 polymer ?
#
loop_
_entity_poly.entity_id
_entity_poly.type
_entity_poly.pdbx_seq_one_letter_code
_entity_poly.pdbx_strand_id
1 'polypeptide(L)'
;MPVTALDAATDVLQRARNLLTLDTPGVDTGIRKDLRRAALAMGMAAVDTYMHWAIRKVSLATPLPKELHKVDVPFGDLLTIADASVEARKNGRKNRPQVRARYVLNEKLLAMTFQGPKNIERGLQMLGTDRKPWKQLGAVIQPPMRAEELKTRLGQLSHRRNEIVHEGDLKRQARPQKLQHEAVTPAQVKADLDWIESFITALGTLPKPEQV
;
A
#
# COMPACT_ATOMS: atom_id res chain seq x y z
N MET A 1 6.08 -13.40 -18.61
CA MET A 1 5.71 -13.62 -17.20
C MET A 1 4.63 -12.64 -16.81
N PRO A 2 3.65 -13.00 -15.96
CA PRO A 2 2.60 -12.08 -15.53
C PRO A 2 3.16 -10.98 -14.61
N VAL A 3 2.62 -9.77 -14.70
CA VAL A 3 3.00 -8.61 -13.86
C VAL A 3 2.81 -8.94 -12.38
N THR A 4 3.85 -8.73 -11.59
CA THR A 4 3.89 -8.98 -10.14
C THR A 4 3.47 -7.74 -9.34
N ALA A 5 3.23 -7.92 -8.03
CA ALA A 5 2.99 -6.79 -7.14
C ALA A 5 4.23 -5.88 -7.01
N LEU A 6 5.43 -6.47 -7.10
CA LEU A 6 6.68 -5.72 -7.10
C LEU A 6 6.79 -4.87 -8.36
N ASP A 7 6.52 -5.43 -9.55
CA ASP A 7 6.56 -4.67 -10.82
C ASP A 7 5.64 -3.44 -10.78
N ALA A 8 4.41 -3.61 -10.28
CA ALA A 8 3.45 -2.52 -10.17
C ALA A 8 3.90 -1.42 -9.18
N ALA A 9 4.49 -1.81 -8.05
CA ALA A 9 5.02 -0.86 -7.08
C ALA A 9 6.28 -0.14 -7.60
N THR A 10 7.17 -0.86 -8.28
CA THR A 10 8.37 -0.31 -8.90
C THR A 10 8.03 0.71 -9.99
N ASP A 11 6.99 0.49 -10.80
CA ASP A 11 6.50 1.50 -11.76
C ASP A 11 6.12 2.82 -11.05
N VAL A 12 5.30 2.74 -10.00
CA VAL A 12 4.87 3.92 -9.23
C VAL A 12 6.07 4.61 -8.58
N LEU A 13 7.01 3.85 -8.05
CA LEU A 13 8.22 4.40 -7.45
C LEU A 13 9.15 5.06 -8.48
N GLN A 14 9.29 4.48 -9.67
CA GLN A 14 10.05 5.08 -10.76
C GLN A 14 9.43 6.40 -11.20
N ARG A 15 8.09 6.48 -11.26
CA ARG A 15 7.37 7.74 -11.53
C ARG A 15 7.64 8.78 -10.45
N ALA A 16 7.69 8.37 -9.18
CA ALA A 16 8.08 9.26 -8.07
C ALA A 16 9.51 9.79 -8.24
N ARG A 17 10.47 8.94 -8.63
CA ARG A 17 11.85 9.33 -8.94
C ARG A 17 11.93 10.27 -10.14
N ASN A 18 11.14 10.04 -11.19
CA ASN A 18 11.08 10.89 -12.37
C ASN A 18 10.57 12.31 -12.03
N LEU A 19 9.72 12.48 -11.02
CA LEU A 19 9.34 13.82 -10.55
C LEU A 19 10.53 14.58 -9.97
N LEU A 20 11.46 13.89 -9.30
CA LEU A 20 12.67 14.53 -8.75
C LEU A 20 13.67 14.93 -9.82
N THR A 21 13.68 14.29 -11.00
CA THR A 21 14.58 14.73 -12.09
C THR A 21 14.21 16.09 -12.66
N LEU A 22 12.97 16.54 -12.42
CA LEU A 22 12.48 17.86 -12.78
C LEU A 22 12.87 18.95 -11.76
N ASP A 23 13.38 18.58 -10.59
CA ASP A 23 13.86 19.50 -9.53
C ASP A 23 15.21 20.12 -9.88
N THR A 24 15.24 20.93 -10.93
CA THR A 24 16.47 21.55 -11.46
C THR A 24 16.60 23.02 -11.05
N PRO A 25 17.82 23.59 -10.93
CA PRO A 25 18.02 24.98 -10.50
C PRO A 25 17.31 26.05 -11.33
N GLY A 26 16.98 25.77 -12.60
CA GLY A 26 16.27 26.70 -13.49
C GLY A 26 14.75 26.77 -13.28
N VAL A 27 14.19 25.90 -12.44
CA VAL A 27 12.75 25.87 -12.14
C VAL A 27 12.47 26.74 -10.90
N ASP A 28 11.29 27.38 -10.87
CA ASP A 28 10.84 28.15 -9.71
C ASP A 28 10.93 27.36 -8.40
N THR A 29 11.35 28.05 -7.33
CA THR A 29 11.61 27.39 -6.03
C THR A 29 10.35 26.80 -5.41
N GLY A 30 9.18 27.41 -5.62
CA GLY A 30 7.89 26.87 -5.18
C GLY A 30 7.58 25.57 -5.91
N ILE A 31 7.62 25.59 -7.25
CA ILE A 31 7.41 24.41 -8.09
C ILE A 31 8.36 23.27 -7.71
N ARG A 32 9.64 23.57 -7.49
CA ARG A 32 10.64 22.57 -7.06
C ARG A 32 10.27 21.90 -5.74
N LYS A 33 9.76 22.65 -4.77
CA LYS A 33 9.30 22.09 -3.48
C LYS A 33 8.05 21.23 -3.65
N ASP A 34 7.15 21.60 -4.55
CA ASP A 34 5.94 20.82 -4.81
C ASP A 34 6.24 19.53 -5.59
N LEU A 35 7.21 19.55 -6.51
CA LEU A 35 7.75 18.34 -7.13
C LEU A 35 8.28 17.35 -6.09
N ARG A 36 9.01 17.84 -5.07
CA ARG A 36 9.50 16.99 -3.96
C ARG A 36 8.36 16.39 -3.14
N ARG A 37 7.34 17.18 -2.81
CA ARG A 37 6.15 16.71 -2.06
C ARG A 37 5.37 15.68 -2.85
N ALA A 38 5.14 15.94 -4.13
CA ALA A 38 4.46 15.02 -5.04
C ALA A 38 5.24 13.71 -5.19
N ALA A 39 6.57 13.78 -5.32
CA ALA A 39 7.44 12.61 -5.34
C ALA A 39 7.31 11.77 -4.07
N LEU A 40 7.35 12.39 -2.88
CA LEU A 40 7.19 11.66 -1.62
C LEU A 40 5.80 11.02 -1.48
N ALA A 41 4.74 11.75 -1.82
CA ALA A 41 3.37 11.23 -1.79
C ALA A 41 3.18 10.06 -2.76
N MET A 42 3.78 10.13 -3.96
CA MET A 42 3.77 9.06 -4.95
C MET A 42 4.62 7.86 -4.51
N GLY A 43 5.75 8.09 -3.85
CA GLY A 43 6.54 7.02 -3.24
C GLY A 43 5.73 6.20 -2.22
N MET A 44 4.98 6.86 -1.33
CA MET A 44 4.09 6.17 -0.40
C MET A 44 2.91 5.47 -1.11
N ALA A 45 2.47 5.96 -2.27
CA ALA A 45 1.49 5.26 -3.10
C ALA A 45 2.05 3.96 -3.70
N ALA A 46 3.37 3.83 -3.88
CA ALA A 46 4.00 2.58 -4.31
C ALA A 46 3.86 1.47 -3.25
N VAL A 47 4.00 1.81 -1.97
CA VAL A 47 3.77 0.87 -0.85
C VAL A 47 2.32 0.36 -0.87
N ASP A 48 1.37 1.27 -1.02
CA ASP A 48 -0.06 0.95 -1.11
C ASP A 48 -0.36 0.05 -2.32
N THR A 49 0.23 0.40 -3.47
CA THR A 49 0.12 -0.36 -4.73
C THR A 49 0.62 -1.78 -4.56
N TYR A 50 1.79 -1.98 -3.94
CA TYR A 50 2.31 -3.31 -3.65
C TYR A 50 1.29 -4.15 -2.87
N MET A 51 0.76 -3.60 -1.78
CA MET A 51 -0.15 -4.31 -0.90
C MET A 51 -1.47 -4.66 -1.58
N HIS A 52 -2.08 -3.73 -2.31
CA HIS A 52 -3.29 -4.01 -3.11
C HIS A 52 -3.05 -5.13 -4.11
N TRP A 53 -1.97 -5.05 -4.87
CA TRP A 53 -1.64 -6.07 -5.87
C TRP A 53 -1.35 -7.44 -5.26
N ALA A 54 -0.69 -7.46 -4.10
CA ALA A 54 -0.41 -8.70 -3.38
C ALA A 54 -1.72 -9.33 -2.85
N ILE A 55 -2.56 -8.56 -2.17
CA ILE A 55 -3.76 -9.08 -1.50
C ILE A 55 -4.83 -9.50 -2.51
N ARG A 56 -4.97 -8.78 -3.64
CA ARG A 56 -5.90 -9.16 -4.73
C ARG A 56 -5.69 -10.59 -5.26
N LYS A 57 -4.46 -11.10 -5.14
CA LYS A 57 -4.07 -12.43 -5.61
C LYS A 57 -4.12 -13.50 -4.52
N VAL A 58 -4.62 -13.17 -3.32
CA VAL A 58 -4.71 -14.15 -2.23
C VAL A 58 -5.65 -15.30 -2.60
N SER A 59 -5.28 -16.51 -2.17
CA SER A 59 -6.16 -17.67 -2.26
C SER A 59 -7.36 -17.46 -1.35
N LEU A 60 -8.57 -17.67 -1.90
CA LEU A 60 -9.81 -17.70 -1.14
C LEU A 60 -10.18 -19.15 -0.74
N ALA A 61 -9.22 -20.08 -0.85
CA ALA A 61 -9.37 -21.46 -0.44
C ALA A 61 -9.27 -21.60 1.10
N THR A 62 -9.65 -22.78 1.58
CA THR A 62 -9.61 -23.12 3.01
C THR A 62 -8.23 -23.64 3.41
N PRO A 63 -7.63 -23.18 4.53
CA PRO A 63 -8.15 -22.17 5.45
C PRO A 63 -7.93 -20.75 4.93
N LEU A 64 -8.96 -19.91 5.06
CA LEU A 64 -8.87 -18.50 4.73
C LEU A 64 -8.02 -17.76 5.78
N PRO A 65 -7.11 -16.85 5.40
CA PRO A 65 -6.39 -16.00 6.34
C PRO A 65 -7.31 -15.29 7.34
N LYS A 66 -6.92 -15.26 8.62
CA LYS A 66 -7.76 -14.75 9.73
C LYS A 66 -8.29 -13.34 9.50
N GLU A 67 -7.50 -12.44 8.92
CA GLU A 67 -7.94 -11.07 8.66
C GLU A 67 -8.90 -10.96 7.46
N LEU A 68 -8.88 -11.90 6.53
CA LEU A 68 -9.85 -11.94 5.44
C LEU A 68 -11.25 -12.34 5.92
N HIS A 69 -11.35 -13.11 7.01
CA HIS A 69 -12.65 -13.39 7.65
C HIS A 69 -13.34 -12.13 8.20
N LYS A 70 -12.59 -11.06 8.43
CA LYS A 70 -13.08 -9.80 8.99
C LYS A 70 -13.42 -8.76 7.92
N VAL A 71 -13.31 -9.12 6.64
CA VAL A 71 -13.68 -8.20 5.55
C VAL A 71 -15.20 -8.14 5.50
N ASP A 72 -15.75 -6.94 5.68
CA ASP A 72 -17.19 -6.72 5.64
C ASP A 72 -17.74 -7.00 4.23
N VAL A 73 -18.67 -7.92 4.13
CA VAL A 73 -19.38 -8.25 2.90
C VAL A 73 -20.84 -7.80 3.02
N PRO A 74 -21.34 -6.90 2.16
CA PRO A 74 -22.76 -6.55 2.12
C PRO A 74 -23.64 -7.78 1.96
N PHE A 75 -24.72 -7.87 2.74
CA PHE A 75 -25.61 -9.04 2.70
C PHE A 75 -26.24 -9.27 1.31
N GLY A 76 -26.52 -8.19 0.58
CA GLY A 76 -27.02 -8.27 -0.81
C GLY A 76 -26.03 -8.95 -1.78
N ASP A 77 -24.73 -8.81 -1.56
CA ASP A 77 -23.72 -9.49 -2.38
C ASP A 77 -23.72 -11.01 -2.10
N LEU A 78 -23.96 -11.41 -0.84
CA LEU A 78 -24.10 -12.83 -0.48
C LEU A 78 -25.30 -13.47 -1.16
N LEU A 79 -26.46 -12.79 -1.13
CA LEU A 79 -27.67 -13.25 -1.84
C LEU A 79 -27.41 -13.36 -3.34
N THR A 80 -26.78 -12.36 -3.94
CA THR A 80 -26.44 -12.34 -5.37
C THR A 80 -25.52 -13.51 -5.77
N ILE A 81 -24.55 -13.87 -4.91
CA ILE A 81 -23.67 -15.02 -5.12
C ILE A 81 -24.45 -16.33 -4.98
N ALA A 82 -25.34 -16.43 -3.99
CA ALA A 82 -26.15 -17.62 -3.72
C ALA A 82 -27.15 -17.88 -4.85
N ASP A 83 -27.95 -16.88 -5.24
CA ASP A 83 -28.98 -16.99 -6.27
C ASP A 83 -28.37 -17.43 -7.60
N ALA A 84 -27.24 -16.83 -7.99
CA ALA A 84 -26.56 -17.23 -9.20
C ALA A 84 -25.97 -18.65 -9.15
N SER A 85 -25.61 -19.13 -7.97
CA SER A 85 -25.17 -20.52 -7.79
C SER A 85 -26.33 -21.50 -7.95
N VAL A 86 -27.50 -21.15 -7.42
CA VAL A 86 -28.73 -21.93 -7.56
C VAL A 86 -29.19 -21.94 -9.03
N GLU A 87 -29.25 -20.79 -9.67
CA GLU A 87 -29.67 -20.66 -11.08
C GLU A 87 -28.72 -21.37 -12.04
N ALA A 88 -27.40 -21.30 -11.82
CA ALA A 88 -26.44 -22.06 -12.62
C ALA A 88 -26.67 -23.57 -12.50
N ARG A 89 -26.95 -24.06 -11.28
CA ARG A 89 -27.25 -25.48 -11.03
C ARG A 89 -28.54 -25.92 -11.74
N LYS A 90 -29.62 -25.14 -11.63
CA LYS A 90 -30.90 -25.43 -12.31
C LYS A 90 -30.73 -25.54 -13.83
N ASN A 91 -29.88 -24.70 -14.41
CA ASN A 91 -29.65 -24.62 -15.84
C ASN A 91 -28.50 -25.51 -16.34
N GLY A 92 -27.92 -26.37 -15.50
CA GLY A 92 -26.79 -27.23 -15.88
C GLY A 92 -25.51 -26.48 -16.29
N ARG A 93 -25.33 -25.23 -15.84
CA ARG A 93 -24.19 -24.37 -16.19
C ARG A 93 -23.12 -24.40 -15.10
N LYS A 94 -21.85 -24.29 -15.51
CA LYS A 94 -20.73 -24.10 -14.57
C LYS A 94 -20.83 -22.73 -13.90
N ASN A 95 -20.77 -22.68 -12.57
CA ASN A 95 -20.64 -21.44 -11.82
C ASN A 95 -19.20 -21.25 -11.29
N ARG A 96 -18.83 -20.00 -11.01
CA ARG A 96 -17.54 -19.60 -10.42
C ARG A 96 -17.75 -18.70 -9.20
N PRO A 97 -18.28 -19.22 -8.08
CA PRO A 97 -18.61 -18.41 -6.90
C PRO A 97 -17.39 -17.70 -6.31
N GLN A 98 -16.20 -18.32 -6.34
CA GLN A 98 -14.96 -17.71 -5.88
C GLN A 98 -14.55 -16.49 -6.72
N VAL A 99 -14.88 -16.44 -8.01
CA VAL A 99 -14.62 -15.26 -8.85
C VAL A 99 -15.49 -14.10 -8.40
N ARG A 100 -16.76 -14.36 -8.05
CA ARG A 100 -17.67 -13.34 -7.51
C ARG A 100 -17.23 -12.85 -6.14
N ALA A 101 -16.87 -13.76 -5.23
CA ALA A 101 -16.32 -13.40 -3.93
C ALA A 101 -15.05 -12.53 -4.07
N ARG A 102 -14.21 -12.81 -5.08
CA ARG A 102 -13.03 -11.99 -5.39
C ARG A 102 -13.38 -10.59 -5.87
N TYR A 103 -14.45 -10.40 -6.64
CA TYR A 103 -14.90 -9.05 -7.00
C TYR A 103 -15.31 -8.25 -5.77
N VAL A 104 -16.09 -8.85 -4.87
CA VAL A 104 -16.49 -8.21 -3.60
C VAL A 104 -15.26 -7.85 -2.75
N LEU A 105 -14.30 -8.77 -2.63
CA LEU A 105 -13.04 -8.49 -1.94
C LEU A 105 -12.30 -7.30 -2.59
N ASN A 106 -12.19 -7.28 -3.93
CA ASN A 106 -11.48 -6.23 -4.64
C ASN A 106 -12.13 -4.85 -4.43
N GLU A 107 -13.45 -4.77 -4.43
CA GLU A 107 -14.19 -3.54 -4.13
C GLU A 107 -13.90 -3.04 -2.71
N LYS A 108 -13.86 -3.96 -1.73
CA LYS A 108 -13.50 -3.59 -0.35
C LYS A 108 -12.04 -3.19 -0.22
N LEU A 109 -11.13 -3.87 -0.92
CA LEU A 109 -9.73 -3.52 -0.94
C LEU A 109 -9.54 -2.11 -1.50
N LEU A 110 -10.24 -1.68 -2.54
CA LEU A 110 -10.11 -0.33 -3.11
C LEU A 110 -10.29 0.80 -2.08
N ALA A 111 -11.11 0.59 -1.05
CA ALA A 111 -11.34 1.59 0.00
C ALA A 111 -10.31 1.54 1.15
N MET A 112 -9.43 0.53 1.19
CA MET A 112 -8.42 0.37 2.23
C MET A 112 -7.11 1.07 1.86
N THR A 113 -6.46 1.69 2.84
CA THR A 113 -5.11 2.28 2.67
C THR A 113 -4.09 1.50 3.49
N PHE A 114 -3.04 1.01 2.83
CA PHE A 114 -1.96 0.21 3.37
C PHE A 114 -0.64 0.99 3.41
N GLN A 115 -0.65 2.17 4.04
CA GLN A 115 0.53 3.05 4.10
C GLN A 115 1.09 3.18 5.53
N GLY A 116 0.26 3.00 6.55
CA GLY A 116 0.67 3.08 7.95
C GLY A 116 1.00 1.71 8.56
N PRO A 117 1.75 1.65 9.67
CA PRO A 117 2.17 0.39 10.29
C PRO A 117 1.01 -0.56 10.60
N LYS A 118 -0.03 -0.09 11.28
CA LYS A 118 -1.20 -0.93 11.61
C LYS A 118 -1.87 -1.52 10.37
N ASN A 119 -1.96 -0.74 9.30
CA ASN A 119 -2.62 -1.18 8.07
C ASN A 119 -1.74 -2.14 7.28
N ILE A 120 -0.42 -1.91 7.19
CA ILE A 120 0.52 -2.89 6.63
C ILE A 120 0.43 -4.22 7.37
N GLU A 121 0.43 -4.19 8.70
CA GLU A 121 0.32 -5.40 9.50
C GLU A 121 -0.98 -6.16 9.21
N ARG A 122 -2.11 -5.45 9.15
CA ARG A 122 -3.40 -6.02 8.72
C ARG A 122 -3.31 -6.62 7.32
N GLY A 123 -2.71 -5.92 6.36
CA GLY A 123 -2.55 -6.40 4.99
C GLY A 123 -1.67 -7.64 4.88
N LEU A 124 -0.58 -7.71 5.67
CA LEU A 124 0.28 -8.90 5.74
C LEU A 124 -0.45 -10.10 6.36
N GLN A 125 -1.27 -9.86 7.38
CA GLN A 125 -2.13 -10.90 7.95
C GLN A 125 -3.23 -11.34 6.97
N MET A 126 -3.72 -10.45 6.08
CA MET A 126 -4.60 -10.84 4.96
C MET A 126 -3.89 -11.71 3.94
N LEU A 127 -2.58 -11.55 3.75
CA LEU A 127 -1.74 -12.44 2.94
C LEU A 127 -1.41 -13.77 3.64
N GLY A 128 -1.85 -13.94 4.89
CA GLY A 128 -1.58 -15.12 5.70
C GLY A 128 -0.17 -15.17 6.29
N THR A 129 0.54 -14.03 6.34
CA THR A 129 1.86 -13.95 7.00
C THR A 129 1.74 -14.23 8.51
N ASP A 130 2.76 -14.87 9.07
CA ASP A 130 2.88 -15.28 10.47
C ASP A 130 2.74 -14.15 11.51
N ARG A 131 2.61 -14.54 12.78
CA ARG A 131 2.38 -13.65 13.94
C ARG A 131 3.45 -12.57 14.21
N LYS A 132 4.53 -12.47 13.43
CA LYS A 132 5.65 -11.53 13.66
C LYS A 132 6.18 -10.88 12.37
N PRO A 133 5.32 -10.27 11.54
CA PRO A 133 5.72 -9.77 10.22
C PRO A 133 6.81 -8.71 10.30
N TRP A 134 6.75 -7.82 11.30
CA TRP A 134 7.74 -6.75 11.50
C TRP A 134 9.13 -7.25 11.84
N LYS A 135 9.24 -8.37 12.58
CA LYS A 135 10.54 -8.96 12.90
C LYS A 135 11.18 -9.55 11.65
N GLN A 136 10.38 -10.22 10.82
CA GLN A 136 10.84 -10.78 9.55
C GLN A 136 11.25 -9.67 8.58
N LEU A 137 10.42 -8.63 8.42
CA LEU A 137 10.73 -7.46 7.60
C LEU A 137 12.02 -6.77 8.04
N GLY A 138 12.17 -6.52 9.34
CA GLY A 138 13.37 -5.88 9.88
C GLY A 138 14.66 -6.66 9.63
N ALA A 139 14.57 -7.99 9.50
CA ALA A 139 15.72 -8.85 9.20
C ALA A 139 16.13 -8.85 7.72
N VAL A 140 15.18 -8.62 6.80
CA VAL A 140 15.42 -8.72 5.34
C VAL A 140 15.55 -7.37 4.64
N ILE A 141 15.02 -6.28 5.23
CA ILE A 141 15.23 -4.92 4.73
C ILE A 141 16.71 -4.55 4.74
N GLN A 142 17.13 -3.70 3.80
CA GLN A 142 18.51 -3.24 3.68
C GLN A 142 18.62 -1.72 3.88
N PRO A 143 19.40 -1.23 4.87
CA PRO A 143 20.07 -2.01 5.91
C PRO A 143 19.05 -2.65 6.89
N PRO A 144 19.41 -3.74 7.60
CA PRO A 144 18.55 -4.35 8.62
C PRO A 144 18.16 -3.35 9.70
N MET A 145 16.91 -3.44 10.18
CA MET A 145 16.33 -2.53 11.16
C MET A 145 15.57 -3.31 12.23
N ARG A 146 15.49 -2.77 13.46
CA ARG A 146 14.60 -3.36 14.47
C ARG A 146 13.15 -3.12 14.08
N ALA A 147 12.27 -4.05 14.49
CA ALA A 147 10.84 -3.96 14.20
C ALA A 147 10.21 -2.61 14.59
N GLU A 148 10.56 -2.07 15.75
CA GLU A 148 10.03 -0.78 16.22
C GLU A 148 10.60 0.43 15.46
N GLU A 149 11.88 0.38 15.07
CA GLU A 149 12.50 1.40 14.23
C GLU A 149 11.82 1.42 12.85
N LEU A 150 11.54 0.24 12.29
CA LEU A 150 10.85 0.07 11.02
C LEU A 150 9.42 0.63 11.06
N LYS A 151 8.65 0.28 12.10
CA LYS A 151 7.29 0.82 12.32
C LYS A 151 7.31 2.33 12.50
N THR A 152 8.26 2.85 13.29
CA THR A 152 8.40 4.28 13.54
C THR A 152 8.68 5.02 12.24
N ARG A 153 9.63 4.52 11.44
CA ARG A 153 10.00 5.12 10.16
C ARG A 153 8.84 5.11 9.15
N LEU A 154 8.15 3.99 9.01
CA LEU A 154 6.95 3.90 8.17
C LEU A 154 5.85 4.87 8.65
N GLY A 155 5.63 4.92 9.97
CA GLY A 155 4.65 5.81 10.59
C GLY A 155 4.94 7.28 10.30
N GLN A 156 6.21 7.70 10.41
CA GLN A 156 6.65 9.05 10.05
C GLN A 156 6.37 9.36 8.58
N LEU A 157 6.71 8.46 7.65
CA LEU A 157 6.47 8.67 6.23
C LEU A 157 4.97 8.70 5.87
N SER A 158 4.17 7.83 6.48
CA SER A 158 2.72 7.83 6.30
C SER A 158 2.10 9.12 6.83
N HIS A 159 2.53 9.58 8.01
CA HIS A 159 2.07 10.84 8.57
C HIS A 159 2.46 12.02 7.68
N ARG A 160 3.72 12.06 7.23
CA ARG A 160 4.23 13.08 6.34
C ARG A 160 3.46 13.16 5.02
N ARG A 161 3.14 12.02 4.42
CA ARG A 161 2.30 11.95 3.22
C ARG A 161 0.91 12.52 3.48
N ASN A 162 0.32 12.25 4.64
CA ASN A 162 -0.99 12.79 4.99
C ASN A 162 -0.96 14.31 5.16
N GLU A 163 0.09 14.87 5.79
CA GLU A 163 0.28 16.32 5.85
C GLU A 163 0.32 16.93 4.45
N ILE A 164 1.07 16.31 3.53
CA ILE A 164 1.16 16.76 2.14
C ILE A 164 -0.20 16.72 1.42
N VAL A 165 -0.87 15.57 1.44
CA VAL A 165 -2.06 15.32 0.60
C VAL A 165 -3.34 15.92 1.19
N HIS A 166 -3.47 15.95 2.52
CA HIS A 166 -4.69 16.42 3.18
C HIS A 166 -4.60 17.85 3.69
N GLU A 167 -3.41 18.31 4.08
CA GLU A 167 -3.22 19.64 4.69
C GLU A 167 -2.41 20.59 3.79
N GLY A 168 -2.03 20.16 2.58
CA GLY A 168 -1.19 20.95 1.67
C GLY A 168 0.23 21.18 2.20
N ASP A 169 0.67 20.36 3.16
CA ASP A 169 1.96 20.48 3.83
C ASP A 169 2.19 21.82 4.57
N LEU A 170 1.10 22.43 5.05
CA LEU A 170 1.15 23.71 5.75
C LEU A 170 1.67 23.56 7.18
N LYS A 171 2.51 24.51 7.61
CA LYS A 171 2.91 24.62 9.01
C LYS A 171 1.72 25.02 9.87
N ARG A 172 1.42 24.21 10.88
CA ARG A 172 0.36 24.52 11.85
C ARG A 172 0.79 25.70 12.73
N GLN A 173 0.08 26.82 12.60
CA GLN A 173 0.31 28.04 13.37
C GLN A 173 -1.02 28.53 13.93
N ALA A 174 -1.03 29.01 15.19
CA ALA A 174 -2.27 29.41 15.86
C ALA A 174 -2.92 30.65 15.22
N ARG A 175 -2.12 31.60 14.71
CA ARG A 175 -2.57 32.85 14.07
C ARG A 175 -1.56 33.30 12.98
N PRO A 176 -1.50 32.62 11.83
CA PRO A 176 -0.53 32.94 10.79
C PRO A 176 -0.90 34.24 10.07
N GLN A 177 0.05 35.17 9.95
CA GLN A 177 -0.08 36.32 9.04
C GLN A 177 0.36 35.97 7.60
N LYS A 178 1.09 34.86 7.42
CA LYS A 178 1.56 34.35 6.12
C LYS A 178 1.51 32.83 6.12
N LEU A 179 1.11 32.24 5.00
CA LEU A 179 1.17 30.79 4.80
C LEU A 179 2.63 30.33 4.76
N GLN A 180 2.94 29.32 5.55
CA GLN A 180 4.25 28.67 5.55
C GLN A 180 4.03 27.17 5.33
N HIS A 181 4.96 26.56 4.63
CA HIS A 181 4.96 25.12 4.37
C HIS A 181 6.10 24.46 5.12
N GLU A 182 5.95 23.17 5.42
CA GLU A 182 7.02 22.39 6.00
C GLU A 182 8.22 22.30 5.05
N ALA A 183 9.41 22.20 5.63
CA ALA A 183 10.65 22.15 4.86
C ALA A 183 10.79 20.79 4.15
N VAL A 184 11.22 20.82 2.89
CA VAL A 184 11.49 19.60 2.12
C VAL A 184 12.71 19.79 1.23
N THR A 185 13.71 18.93 1.44
CA THR A 185 14.97 18.97 0.69
C THR A 185 15.02 17.83 -0.33
N PRO A 186 15.72 17.99 -1.47
CA PRO A 186 15.86 16.92 -2.46
C PRO A 186 16.55 15.68 -1.86
N ALA A 187 17.58 15.90 -1.03
CA ALA A 187 18.34 14.83 -0.41
C ALA A 187 17.47 13.99 0.55
N GLN A 188 16.62 14.65 1.35
CA GLN A 188 15.69 13.96 2.24
C GLN A 188 14.69 13.12 1.44
N VAL A 189 14.04 13.67 0.41
CA VAL A 189 13.07 12.93 -0.38
C VAL A 189 13.73 11.77 -1.11
N LYS A 190 14.94 11.95 -1.65
CA LYS A 190 15.69 10.84 -2.24
C LYS A 190 15.92 9.71 -1.23
N ALA A 191 16.38 10.03 -0.02
CA ALA A 191 16.62 9.05 1.02
C ALA A 191 15.31 8.35 1.47
N ASP A 192 14.19 9.09 1.52
CA ASP A 192 12.87 8.53 1.80
C ASP A 192 12.43 7.55 0.70
N LEU A 193 12.62 7.89 -0.58
CA LEU A 193 12.31 7.00 -1.71
C LEU A 193 13.21 5.76 -1.75
N ASP A 194 14.51 5.91 -1.48
CA ASP A 194 15.45 4.78 -1.38
C ASP A 194 15.04 3.82 -0.24
N TRP A 195 14.60 4.37 0.89
CA TRP A 195 14.09 3.56 2.00
C TRP A 195 12.77 2.85 1.64
N ILE A 196 11.85 3.54 0.95
CA ILE A 196 10.59 2.97 0.47
C ILE A 196 10.85 1.80 -0.49
N GLU A 197 11.83 1.93 -1.39
CA GLU A 197 12.25 0.85 -2.29
C GLU A 197 12.70 -0.39 -1.53
N SER A 198 13.59 -0.19 -0.55
CA SER A 198 14.09 -1.25 0.31
C SER A 198 12.96 -1.93 1.08
N PHE A 199 12.01 -1.14 1.59
CA PHE A 199 10.83 -1.65 2.29
C PHE A 199 9.91 -2.48 1.39
N ILE A 200 9.62 -2.01 0.17
CA ILE A 200 8.81 -2.74 -0.82
C ILE A 200 9.51 -4.03 -1.25
N THR A 201 10.82 -3.97 -1.48
CA THR A 201 11.62 -5.15 -1.80
C THR A 201 11.57 -6.17 -0.67
N ALA A 202 11.73 -5.73 0.59
CA ALA A 202 11.60 -6.58 1.77
C ALA A 202 10.21 -7.25 1.85
N LEU A 203 9.12 -6.50 1.62
CA LEU A 203 7.77 -7.06 1.53
C LEU A 203 7.65 -8.15 0.46
N GLY A 204 8.36 -7.99 -0.67
CA GLY A 204 8.46 -8.97 -1.76
C GLY A 204 9.08 -10.31 -1.35
N THR A 205 9.99 -10.28 -0.38
CA THR A 205 10.78 -11.43 0.06
C THR A 205 10.19 -12.20 1.24
N LEU A 206 9.15 -11.66 1.89
CA LEU A 206 8.52 -12.35 3.01
C LEU A 206 7.98 -13.72 2.59
N PRO A 207 8.14 -14.75 3.45
CA PRO A 207 7.55 -16.05 3.18
C PRO A 207 6.04 -15.90 3.06
N LYS A 208 5.51 -16.37 1.93
CA LYS A 208 4.08 -16.48 1.70
C LYS A 208 3.68 -17.89 2.12
N PRO A 209 2.56 -18.08 2.84
CA PRO A 209 2.06 -19.42 3.10
C PRO A 209 1.91 -20.14 1.75
N GLU A 210 2.34 -21.40 1.69
CA GLU A 210 2.18 -22.24 0.50
C GLU A 210 0.72 -22.19 0.06
N GLN A 211 0.50 -21.69 -1.16
CA GLN A 211 -0.83 -21.66 -1.76
C GLN A 211 -1.11 -23.08 -2.26
N VAL A 212 -1.76 -23.89 -1.42
CA VAL A 212 -2.30 -25.21 -1.81
C VAL A 212 -3.48 -25.03 -2.76
#